data_AF-A0A838HIZ2-F1
#
_entry.id   AF-A0A838HIZ2-F1
#
_cell.length_a   1.000
_cell.length_b   1.000
_cell.length_c   1.000
_cell.angle_alpha   90.00
_cell.angle_beta   90.00
_cell.angle_gamma   90.00
#
_symmetry.space_group_name_H-M   'P 1'
#
loop_
_entity.id
_entity.type
_entity.pdbx_description
1 polymer ?
#
loop_
_entity_poly.entity_id
_entity_poly.type
_entity_poly.pdbx_seq_one_letter_code
_entity_poly.pdbx_strand_id
1 'polypeptide(L)'
;RAFAAGLRPLLQARRLSALLLQFPFTFRDGADARERLRRLRDAFREFPLVVEVRHRSWAEADATAFLRAEEFSVANLDYPTSSDSFREPQAATGEPGYLRLHGRNAAEWFTRGAGRDARYDYLYDYDELDEIADRIGALSTRFRELVVVTNNHYRGQALANLAELAARAGGGERALPATLIGTYPRLAAVARPAGPQAAAGMRDAGLPGTTGSRRTTGAGRGGRGGQGSSRGSGEQRDLFDG
;
A
#
# COMPACT_ATOMS: atom_id res chain seq x y z
N ARG A 1 2.25 -14.22 -13.13
CA ARG A 1 1.61 -13.99 -14.45
C ARG A 1 0.20 -13.40 -14.34
N ALA A 2 -0.73 -14.02 -13.60
CA ALA A 2 -2.10 -13.47 -13.42
C ALA A 2 -2.13 -12.05 -12.80
N PHE A 3 -1.31 -11.81 -11.78
CA PHE A 3 -1.21 -10.49 -11.14
C PHE A 3 -0.80 -9.37 -12.11
N ALA A 4 0.28 -9.57 -12.89
CA ALA A 4 0.73 -8.62 -13.90
C ALA A 4 -0.35 -8.35 -14.97
N ALA A 5 -1.03 -9.40 -15.44
CA ALA A 5 -2.10 -9.26 -16.42
C ALA A 5 -3.26 -8.40 -15.88
N GLY A 6 -3.62 -8.54 -14.60
CA GLY A 6 -4.66 -7.72 -13.96
C GLY A 6 -4.31 -6.24 -13.81
N LEU A 7 -3.01 -5.91 -13.74
CA LEU A 7 -2.53 -4.53 -13.57
C LEU A 7 -2.24 -3.81 -14.89
N ARG A 8 -2.06 -4.56 -15.98
CA ARG A 8 -1.75 -4.01 -17.30
C ARG A 8 -2.75 -2.94 -17.79
N PRO A 9 -4.07 -3.04 -17.55
CA PRO A 9 -4.99 -1.96 -17.91
C PRO A 9 -4.70 -0.64 -17.20
N LEU A 10 -4.26 -0.67 -15.94
CA LEU A 10 -3.89 0.54 -15.19
C LEU A 10 -2.59 1.16 -15.73
N LEU A 11 -1.62 0.32 -16.09
CA LEU A 11 -0.39 0.75 -16.75
C LEU A 11 -0.69 1.41 -18.10
N GLN A 12 -1.51 0.76 -18.95
CA GLN A 12 -1.90 1.27 -20.27
C GLN A 12 -2.68 2.60 -20.17
N ALA A 13 -3.54 2.72 -19.16
CA ALA A 13 -4.29 3.95 -18.88
C ALA A 13 -3.45 5.05 -18.19
N ARG A 14 -2.16 4.83 -17.92
CA ARG A 14 -1.28 5.73 -17.15
C ARG A 14 -1.85 6.08 -15.77
N ARG A 15 -2.50 5.11 -15.13
CA ARG A 15 -3.09 5.21 -13.77
C ARG A 15 -2.30 4.42 -12.72
N LEU A 16 -1.10 3.96 -13.06
CA LEU A 16 -0.21 3.20 -12.20
C LEU A 16 1.17 3.87 -12.20
N SER A 17 1.55 4.49 -11.09
CA SER A 17 2.87 5.13 -10.96
C SER A 17 3.99 4.11 -10.73
N ALA A 18 3.77 3.12 -9.84
CA ALA A 18 4.75 2.06 -9.57
C ALA A 18 4.12 0.84 -8.88
N LEU A 19 4.82 -0.29 -8.92
CA LEU A 19 4.58 -1.43 -8.04
C LEU A 19 5.55 -1.41 -6.87
N LEU A 20 4.99 -1.39 -5.66
CA LEU A 20 5.75 -1.44 -4.43
C LEU A 20 6.02 -2.89 -4.00
N LEU A 21 7.29 -3.23 -3.85
CA LEU A 21 7.80 -4.47 -3.30
C LEU A 21 8.25 -4.23 -1.86
N GLN A 22 7.35 -4.41 -0.90
CA GLN A 22 7.63 -4.17 0.52
C GLN A 22 8.14 -5.44 1.21
N PHE A 23 9.29 -5.32 1.88
CA PHE A 23 9.91 -6.42 2.62
C PHE A 23 9.94 -6.19 4.14
N PRO A 24 9.94 -7.26 4.95
CA PRO A 24 10.08 -7.14 6.41
C PRO A 24 11.49 -6.72 6.82
N PHE A 25 11.65 -6.29 8.07
CA PHE A 25 12.96 -5.89 8.64
C PHE A 25 14.01 -7.02 8.61
N THR A 26 13.57 -8.27 8.59
CA THR A 26 14.45 -9.46 8.48
C THR A 26 15.04 -9.65 7.09
N PHE A 27 14.58 -8.90 6.08
CA PHE A 27 15.11 -8.96 4.72
C PHE A 27 16.42 -8.16 4.63
N ARG A 28 17.54 -8.86 4.78
CA ARG A 28 18.89 -8.31 4.73
C ARG A 28 19.50 -8.53 3.34
N ASP A 29 20.37 -7.62 2.92
CA ASP A 29 21.22 -7.85 1.74
C ASP A 29 22.02 -9.16 1.87
N GLY A 30 22.12 -9.89 0.76
CA GLY A 30 22.72 -11.22 0.65
C GLY A 30 22.37 -11.89 -0.68
N ALA A 31 23.08 -12.96 -1.05
CA ALA A 31 22.92 -13.62 -2.35
C ALA A 31 21.48 -14.04 -2.64
N ASP A 32 20.82 -14.74 -1.70
CA ASP A 32 19.43 -15.18 -1.86
C ASP A 32 18.44 -14.02 -1.98
N ALA A 33 18.70 -12.93 -1.26
CA ALA A 33 17.85 -11.74 -1.28
C ALA A 33 17.96 -11.00 -2.61
N ARG A 34 19.19 -10.85 -3.14
CA ARG A 34 19.44 -10.28 -4.47
C ARG A 34 18.84 -11.14 -5.57
N GLU A 35 18.99 -12.45 -5.48
CA GLU A 35 18.43 -13.40 -6.44
C GLU A 35 16.88 -13.36 -6.42
N ARG A 36 16.27 -13.23 -5.24
CA ARG A 36 14.83 -12.98 -5.12
C ARG A 36 14.41 -11.67 -5.81
N LEU A 37 15.18 -10.59 -5.65
CA LEU A 37 14.89 -9.32 -6.30
C LEU A 37 15.00 -9.43 -7.83
N ARG A 38 16.01 -10.10 -8.36
CA ARG A 38 16.13 -10.36 -9.82
C ARG A 38 14.92 -11.08 -10.38
N ARG A 39 14.47 -12.16 -9.73
CA ARG A 39 13.26 -12.87 -10.17
C ARG A 39 12.02 -11.99 -10.16
N LEU A 40 11.90 -11.08 -9.20
CA LEU A 40 10.81 -10.11 -9.16
C LEU A 40 10.94 -9.07 -10.28
N ARG A 41 12.15 -8.59 -10.56
CA ARG A 41 12.42 -7.69 -11.68
C ARG A 41 12.01 -8.35 -13.00
N ASP A 42 12.43 -9.59 -13.24
CA ASP A 42 12.08 -10.34 -14.45
C ASP A 42 10.57 -10.56 -14.59
N ALA A 43 9.90 -10.91 -13.48
CA ALA A 43 8.47 -11.17 -13.46
C ALA A 43 7.62 -9.91 -13.71
N PHE A 44 8.14 -8.73 -13.37
CA PHE A 44 7.42 -7.45 -13.41
C PHE A 44 8.13 -6.37 -14.23
N ARG A 45 8.99 -6.76 -15.19
CA ARG A 45 9.80 -5.86 -16.03
C ARG A 45 9.03 -4.77 -16.77
N GLU A 46 7.72 -4.96 -16.97
CA GLU A 46 6.86 -3.98 -17.66
C GLU A 46 6.41 -2.82 -16.75
N PHE A 47 6.64 -2.91 -15.44
CA PHE A 47 6.20 -1.91 -14.45
C PHE A 47 7.39 -1.16 -13.85
N PRO A 48 7.24 0.12 -13.49
CA PRO A 48 8.16 0.78 -12.56
C PRO A 48 8.12 0.06 -11.21
N LEU A 49 9.27 -0.33 -10.68
CA LEU A 49 9.37 -1.09 -9.44
C LEU A 49 10.02 -0.25 -8.35
N VAL A 50 9.34 -0.15 -7.20
CA VAL A 50 9.87 0.46 -5.99
C VAL A 50 10.10 -0.64 -4.97
N VAL A 51 11.29 -0.74 -4.40
CA VAL A 51 11.57 -1.63 -3.27
C VAL A 51 11.53 -0.86 -1.97
N GLU A 52 10.85 -1.42 -0.98
CA GLU A 52 10.97 -0.98 0.39
C GLU A 52 11.73 -2.01 1.20
N VAL A 53 12.94 -1.62 1.60
CA VAL A 53 13.83 -2.36 2.48
C VAL A 53 14.04 -1.55 3.75
N ARG A 54 14.13 -2.25 4.89
CA ARG A 54 14.17 -1.60 6.21
C ARG A 54 15.44 -1.90 7.00
N HIS A 55 16.28 -2.79 6.50
CA HIS A 55 17.54 -3.17 7.15
C HIS A 55 18.73 -2.38 6.58
N ARG A 56 19.61 -1.89 7.44
CA ARG A 56 20.76 -1.05 7.07
C ARG A 56 21.72 -1.67 6.06
N SER A 57 21.78 -3.01 5.97
CA SER A 57 22.68 -3.67 5.02
C SER A 57 22.35 -3.37 3.55
N TRP A 58 21.16 -2.84 3.27
CA TRP A 58 20.80 -2.35 1.94
C TRP A 58 21.31 -0.93 1.64
N ALA A 59 21.80 -0.20 2.65
CA ALA A 59 22.37 1.14 2.50
C ALA A 59 23.87 1.11 2.16
N GLU A 60 24.50 -0.07 2.20
CA GLU A 60 25.90 -0.25 1.80
C GLU A 60 26.09 0.02 0.30
N ALA A 61 27.28 0.50 -0.09
CA ALA A 61 27.58 0.92 -1.45
C ALA A 61 27.30 -0.20 -2.49
N ASP A 62 27.70 -1.44 -2.20
CA ASP A 62 27.49 -2.57 -3.11
C ASP A 62 26.01 -2.96 -3.26
N ALA A 63 25.23 -2.82 -2.18
CA ALA A 63 23.80 -3.13 -2.19
C ALA A 63 23.02 -2.05 -2.96
N THR A 64 23.35 -0.77 -2.75
CA THR A 64 22.75 0.34 -3.49
C THR A 64 23.14 0.31 -4.97
N ALA A 65 24.39 -0.03 -5.30
CA ALA A 65 24.84 -0.23 -6.68
C ALA A 65 24.08 -1.38 -7.36
N PHE A 66 23.86 -2.49 -6.65
CA PHE A 66 23.02 -3.59 -7.14
C PHE A 66 21.58 -3.14 -7.42
N LEU A 67 20.93 -2.45 -6.48
CA LEU A 67 19.55 -1.97 -6.66
C LEU A 67 19.43 -1.01 -7.85
N ARG A 68 20.44 -0.15 -8.05
CA ARG A 68 20.54 0.74 -9.22
C ARG A 68 20.70 -0.04 -10.53
N ALA A 69 21.58 -1.04 -10.54
CA ALA A 69 21.85 -1.85 -11.74
C ALA A 69 20.63 -2.68 -12.18
N GLU A 70 19.82 -3.14 -11.23
CA GLU A 70 18.56 -3.86 -11.48
C GLU A 70 17.37 -2.90 -11.71
N GLU A 71 17.63 -1.59 -11.84
CA GLU A 71 16.66 -0.54 -12.12
C GLU A 71 15.51 -0.46 -11.11
N PHE A 72 15.79 -0.74 -9.83
CA PHE A 72 14.82 -0.50 -8.76
C PHE A 72 14.82 0.95 -8.34
N SER A 73 13.63 1.50 -8.12
CA SER A 73 13.47 2.66 -7.25
C SER A 73 13.52 2.22 -5.79
N VAL A 74 14.12 3.02 -4.90
CA VAL A 74 14.17 2.73 -3.46
C VAL A 74 13.23 3.66 -2.71
N ALA A 75 12.34 3.08 -1.91
CA ALA A 75 11.41 3.85 -1.10
C ALA A 75 12.16 4.62 0.00
N ASN A 76 12.06 5.94 -0.06
CA ASN A 76 12.41 6.84 1.03
C ASN A 76 11.38 6.66 2.15
N LEU A 77 11.82 6.39 3.37
CA LEU A 77 10.91 6.13 4.49
C LEU A 77 10.98 7.25 5.54
N ASP A 78 9.84 7.61 6.10
CA ASP A 78 9.71 8.32 7.38
C ASP A 78 9.05 7.36 8.39
N TYR A 79 9.83 6.96 9.40
CA TYR A 79 9.46 5.95 10.39
C TYR A 79 10.41 6.02 11.60
N PRO A 80 10.06 5.43 12.76
CA PRO A 80 10.98 5.31 13.88
C PRO A 80 12.16 4.42 13.51
N THR A 81 13.36 4.98 13.61
CA THR A 81 14.60 4.33 13.22
C THR A 81 15.43 3.88 14.42
N SER A 82 16.05 2.71 14.31
CA SER A 82 17.10 2.17 15.20
C SER A 82 18.48 2.16 14.51
N SER A 83 19.50 1.60 15.16
CA SER A 83 20.85 1.42 14.61
C SER A 83 20.89 0.51 13.38
N ASP A 84 19.97 -0.46 13.28
CA ASP A 84 19.88 -1.41 12.17
C ASP A 84 18.92 -0.95 11.07
N SER A 85 18.30 0.22 11.23
CA SER A 85 17.31 0.73 10.28
C SER A 85 17.97 1.24 9.01
N PHE A 86 17.34 0.93 7.88
CA PHE A 86 17.70 1.52 6.60
C PHE A 86 17.48 3.04 6.67
N ARG A 87 18.59 3.77 6.54
CA ARG A 87 18.62 5.21 6.36
C ARG A 87 19.25 5.42 5.01
N GLU A 88 18.42 5.82 4.04
CA GLU A 88 18.91 6.05 2.70
C GLU A 88 19.99 7.14 2.74
N PRO A 89 21.20 6.90 2.19
CA PRO A 89 22.03 8.02 1.77
C PRO A 89 21.27 8.67 0.61
N GLN A 90 20.81 9.91 0.80
CA GLN A 90 19.99 10.67 -0.15
C GLN A 90 20.53 10.56 -1.58
N ALA A 91 20.15 9.53 -2.33
CA ALA A 91 20.72 9.25 -3.64
C ALA A 91 19.62 8.59 -4.44
N ALA A 92 19.08 9.36 -5.39
CA ALA A 92 18.04 8.89 -6.28
C ALA A 92 18.48 7.57 -6.92
N THR A 93 17.81 6.50 -6.53
CA THR A 93 17.97 5.17 -7.11
C THR A 93 16.65 4.90 -7.83
N GLY A 94 16.71 4.65 -9.14
CA GLY A 94 15.56 4.42 -10.00
C GLY A 94 14.62 5.61 -10.18
N GLU A 95 13.49 5.34 -10.83
CA GLU A 95 12.35 6.25 -11.03
C GLU A 95 11.05 5.44 -10.91
N PRO A 96 9.93 6.01 -10.41
CA PRO A 96 9.82 7.36 -9.85
C PRO A 96 10.49 7.46 -8.48
N GLY A 97 10.72 8.69 -8.01
CA GLY A 97 10.97 8.93 -6.59
C GLY A 97 9.79 8.47 -5.75
N TYR A 98 10.04 7.90 -4.57
CA TYR A 98 8.98 7.34 -3.75
C TYR A 98 9.23 7.61 -2.28
N LEU A 99 8.34 8.37 -1.63
CA LEU A 99 8.39 8.68 -0.20
C LEU A 99 7.19 8.04 0.50
N ARG A 100 7.43 7.17 1.49
CA ARG A 100 6.39 6.61 2.36
C ARG A 100 6.53 7.14 3.78
N LEU A 101 5.41 7.65 4.28
CA LEU A 101 5.26 8.20 5.61
C LEU A 101 4.52 7.18 6.47
N HIS A 102 5.21 6.53 7.41
CA HIS A 102 4.62 5.53 8.28
C HIS A 102 4.15 6.09 9.63
N GLY A 103 4.48 7.35 9.96
CA GLY A 103 4.33 7.92 11.29
C GLY A 103 5.58 7.69 12.15
N ARG A 104 5.72 8.43 13.25
CA ARG A 104 6.90 8.38 14.15
C ARG A 104 6.59 7.81 15.53
N ASN A 105 5.60 6.91 15.64
CA ASN A 105 5.22 6.26 16.90
C ASN A 105 6.26 5.22 17.36
N ALA A 106 7.37 5.69 17.96
CA ALA A 106 8.49 4.85 18.38
C ALA A 106 8.15 3.82 19.47
N ALA A 107 7.18 4.13 20.34
CA ALA A 107 6.79 3.28 21.48
C ALA A 107 6.16 1.95 21.03
N GLU A 108 5.40 1.96 19.94
CA GLU A 108 4.68 0.77 19.44
C GLU A 108 5.41 0.07 18.28
N TRP A 109 6.35 0.77 17.62
CA TRP A 109 7.02 0.29 16.42
C TRP A 109 7.92 -0.93 16.67
N PHE A 110 8.63 -0.97 17.80
CA PHE A 110 9.55 -2.06 18.17
C PHE A 110 8.92 -3.10 19.10
N THR A 111 7.69 -2.88 19.57
CA THR A 111 7.01 -3.76 20.52
C THR A 111 6.48 -5.01 19.81
N ARG A 112 6.97 -6.19 20.21
CA ARG A 112 6.41 -7.49 19.79
C ARG A 112 5.00 -7.61 20.38
N GLY A 113 3.98 -7.64 19.51
CA GLY A 113 2.58 -7.79 19.91
C GLY A 113 1.72 -6.53 19.79
N ALA A 114 2.33 -5.36 19.50
CA ALA A 114 1.57 -4.18 19.12
C ALA A 114 0.76 -4.48 17.85
N GLY A 115 -0.56 -4.27 17.93
CA GLY A 115 -1.46 -4.44 16.78
C GLY A 115 -1.00 -3.56 15.61
N ARG A 116 -1.21 -4.03 14.38
CA ARG A 116 -0.86 -3.30 13.15
C ARG A 116 -1.31 -1.83 13.23
N ASP A 117 -2.50 -1.58 13.78
CA ASP A 117 -3.12 -0.26 13.84
C ASP A 117 -2.42 0.69 14.81
N ALA A 118 -1.89 0.20 15.94
CA ALA A 118 -1.18 1.01 16.93
C ALA A 118 0.14 1.59 16.37
N ARG A 119 0.79 0.87 15.45
CA ARG A 119 2.04 1.32 14.81
C ARG A 119 1.84 2.44 13.78
N TYR A 120 0.62 2.57 13.24
CA TYR A 120 0.27 3.49 12.16
C TYR A 120 -0.73 4.58 12.60
N ASP A 121 -1.09 4.63 13.89
CA ASP A 121 -1.82 5.73 14.52
C ASP A 121 -0.84 6.87 14.82
N TYR A 122 -0.76 7.83 13.90
CA TYR A 122 0.13 8.97 14.03
C TYR A 122 -0.38 10.16 13.22
N LEU A 123 -0.66 11.25 13.91
CA LEU A 123 -0.91 12.54 13.30
C LEU A 123 0.36 13.37 13.46
N TYR A 124 1.05 13.68 12.36
CA TYR A 124 2.25 14.52 12.42
C TYR A 124 1.89 15.89 12.97
N ASP A 125 2.74 16.42 13.84
CA ASP A 125 2.61 17.81 14.29
C ASP A 125 3.10 18.79 13.20
N TYR A 126 3.00 20.10 13.46
CA TYR A 126 3.35 21.08 12.46
C TYR A 126 4.84 21.14 12.14
N ASP A 127 5.70 20.97 13.14
CA ASP A 127 7.15 21.00 12.95
C ASP A 127 7.58 19.79 12.12
N GLU A 128 7.02 18.61 12.41
CA GLU A 128 7.25 17.40 11.61
C GLU A 128 6.72 17.52 10.18
N LEU A 129 5.56 18.16 9.99
CA LEU A 129 5.01 18.41 8.66
C LEU A 129 5.90 19.36 7.85
N ASP A 130 6.50 20.36 8.49
CA ASP A 130 7.42 21.30 7.85
C ASP A 130 8.73 20.58 7.47
N GLU A 131 9.30 19.76 8.37
CA GLU A 131 10.46 18.91 8.08
C GLU A 131 10.21 17.97 6.89
N ILE A 132 9.04 17.33 6.85
CA ILE A 132 8.66 16.43 5.76
C ILE A 132 8.45 17.21 4.46
N ALA A 133 7.88 18.42 4.52
CA ALA A 133 7.71 19.28 3.34
C ALA A 133 9.06 19.69 2.74
N ASP A 134 10.03 20.07 3.57
CA ASP A 134 11.40 20.37 3.13
C ASP A 134 12.05 19.15 2.47
N ARG A 135 11.86 17.97 3.05
CA ARG A 135 12.32 16.70 2.47
C ARG A 135 11.65 16.41 1.13
N ILE A 136 10.35 16.65 0.99
CA ILE A 136 9.62 16.53 -0.28
C ILE A 136 10.22 17.49 -1.31
N GLY A 137 10.48 18.75 -0.93
CA GLY A 137 11.15 19.73 -1.79
C GLY A 137 12.51 19.25 -2.26
N ALA A 138 13.36 18.76 -1.35
CA ALA A 138 14.69 18.24 -1.66
C ALA A 138 14.63 17.02 -2.60
N LEU A 139 13.71 16.07 -2.36
CA LEU A 139 13.52 14.91 -3.22
C LEU A 139 12.99 15.30 -4.61
N SER A 140 12.10 16.29 -4.69
CA SER A 140 11.53 16.78 -5.95
C SER A 140 12.57 17.41 -6.88
N THR A 141 13.71 17.86 -6.36
CA THR A 141 14.84 18.32 -7.20
C THR A 141 15.62 17.18 -7.87
N ARG A 142 15.43 15.94 -7.40
CA ARG A 142 16.25 14.77 -7.79
C ARG A 142 15.51 13.75 -8.64
N PHE A 143 14.18 13.78 -8.63
CA PHE A 143 13.34 12.87 -9.39
C PHE A 143 12.44 13.66 -10.32
N ARG A 144 12.14 13.08 -11.50
CA ARG A 144 11.19 13.70 -12.44
C ARG A 144 9.76 13.63 -11.93
N GLU A 145 9.44 12.55 -11.23
CA GLU A 145 8.16 12.32 -10.57
C GLU A 145 8.43 11.82 -9.15
N LEU A 146 7.76 12.41 -8.15
CA LEU A 146 7.82 11.98 -6.76
C LEU A 146 6.44 11.54 -6.29
N VAL A 147 6.33 10.26 -5.93
CA VAL A 147 5.12 9.68 -5.34
C VAL A 147 5.24 9.75 -3.82
N VAL A 148 4.36 10.50 -3.16
CA VAL A 148 4.29 10.59 -1.69
C VAL A 148 3.07 9.80 -1.19
N VAL A 149 3.30 8.84 -0.29
CA VAL A 149 2.26 7.97 0.26
C VAL A 149 2.23 8.07 1.78
N THR A 150 1.10 8.52 2.34
CA THR A 150 0.80 8.45 3.77
C THR A 150 0.21 7.08 4.11
N ASN A 151 0.87 6.33 5.00
CA ASN A 151 0.50 4.97 5.39
C ASN A 151 -0.03 4.87 6.83
N ASN A 152 -0.24 6.02 7.49
CA ASN A 152 -0.77 6.17 8.84
C ASN A 152 -2.31 6.18 8.85
N HIS A 153 -2.93 5.11 8.35
CA HIS A 153 -4.35 5.11 7.94
C HIS A 153 -5.38 5.11 9.09
N TYR A 154 -4.97 5.21 10.35
CA TYR A 154 -5.91 5.20 11.46
C TYR A 154 -6.78 6.47 11.48
N ARG A 155 -8.11 6.30 11.57
CA ARG A 155 -9.13 7.38 11.67
C ARG A 155 -9.06 8.50 10.62
N GLY A 156 -8.42 8.28 9.47
CA GLY A 156 -8.30 9.29 8.41
C GLY A 156 -7.14 10.27 8.58
N GLN A 157 -6.25 10.06 9.57
CA GLN A 157 -5.06 10.88 9.78
C GLN A 157 -4.15 10.93 8.55
N ALA A 158 -4.01 9.82 7.81
CA ALA A 158 -3.25 9.79 6.55
C ALA A 158 -3.73 10.83 5.53
N LEU A 159 -5.06 11.05 5.43
CA LEU A 159 -5.63 12.02 4.51
C LEU A 159 -5.47 13.45 5.02
N ALA A 160 -5.55 13.65 6.35
CA ALA A 160 -5.27 14.93 6.98
C ALA A 160 -3.81 15.36 6.75
N ASN A 161 -2.85 14.50 7.08
CA ASN A 161 -1.43 14.75 6.85
C ASN A 161 -1.12 15.01 5.37
N LEU A 162 -1.71 14.21 4.46
CA LEU A 162 -1.48 14.41 3.02
C LEU A 162 -2.01 15.76 2.53
N ALA A 163 -3.15 16.23 3.05
CA ALA A 163 -3.69 17.54 2.68
C ALA A 163 -2.79 18.68 3.15
N GLU A 164 -2.29 18.61 4.38
CA GLU A 164 -1.41 19.63 4.94
C GLU A 164 -0.02 19.64 4.30
N LEU A 165 0.55 18.47 4.02
CA LEU A 165 1.79 18.36 3.25
C LEU A 165 1.64 18.89 1.84
N ALA A 166 0.51 18.61 1.19
CA ALA A 166 0.24 19.15 -0.13
C ALA A 166 0.18 20.67 -0.12
N ALA A 167 -0.48 21.29 0.87
CA ALA A 167 -0.53 22.74 1.01
C ALA A 167 0.87 23.34 1.23
N ARG A 168 1.68 22.73 2.11
CA ARG A 168 3.06 23.16 2.40
C ARG A 168 3.99 23.02 1.20
N ALA A 169 3.83 21.96 0.41
CA ALA A 169 4.60 21.73 -0.81
C ALA A 169 4.16 22.61 -1.99
N GLY A 170 3.33 23.64 -1.77
CA GLY A 170 2.87 24.58 -2.79
C GLY A 170 1.64 24.10 -3.58
N GLY A 171 0.99 23.02 -3.15
CA GLY A 171 -0.30 22.57 -3.68
C GLY A 171 -1.44 23.49 -3.23
N GLY A 172 -2.41 23.72 -4.12
CA GLY A 172 -3.60 24.50 -3.80
C GLY A 172 -4.57 23.80 -2.84
N GLU A 173 -5.56 24.56 -2.39
CA GLU A 173 -6.63 24.08 -1.50
C GLU A 173 -7.32 22.80 -2.05
N ARG A 174 -7.51 21.81 -1.18
CA ARG A 174 -8.06 20.50 -1.53
C ARG A 174 -9.54 20.40 -1.17
N ALA A 175 -10.34 19.74 -2.02
CA ALA A 175 -11.69 19.35 -1.64
C ALA A 175 -11.65 18.04 -0.83
N LEU A 176 -12.06 18.07 0.44
CA LEU A 176 -12.07 16.92 1.35
C LEU A 176 -13.48 16.68 1.94
N PRO A 177 -13.82 15.44 2.33
CA PRO A 177 -15.09 15.17 2.99
C PRO A 177 -15.31 16.08 4.21
N ALA A 178 -16.50 16.69 4.33
CA ALA A 178 -16.83 17.58 5.44
C ALA A 178 -16.64 16.92 6.81
N THR A 179 -16.90 15.62 6.91
CA THR A 179 -16.68 14.81 8.11
C THR A 179 -15.21 14.76 8.54
N LEU A 180 -14.28 14.74 7.58
CA LEU A 180 -12.85 14.77 7.86
C LEU A 180 -12.43 16.15 8.39
N ILE A 181 -12.91 17.23 7.78
CA ILE A 181 -12.64 18.60 8.24
C ILE A 181 -13.19 18.81 9.66
N GLY A 182 -14.39 18.31 9.94
CA GLY A 182 -14.98 18.37 11.28
C GLY A 182 -14.20 17.53 12.32
N THR A 183 -13.60 16.41 11.91
CA THR A 183 -12.77 15.55 12.79
C THR A 183 -11.39 16.16 13.05
N TYR A 184 -10.81 16.86 12.07
CA TYR A 184 -9.52 17.52 12.15
C TYR A 184 -9.66 19.02 11.81
N PRO A 185 -10.02 19.87 12.78
CA PRO A 185 -10.28 21.29 12.54
C PRO A 185 -9.12 22.05 11.88
N ARG A 186 -7.87 21.59 12.08
CA ARG A 186 -6.68 22.15 11.42
C ARG A 186 -6.76 22.13 9.89
N LEU A 187 -7.56 21.23 9.31
CA LEU A 187 -7.74 21.15 7.87
C LEU A 187 -8.51 22.32 7.27
N ALA A 188 -9.26 23.09 8.08
CA ALA A 188 -10.01 24.24 7.58
C ALA A 188 -9.10 25.34 6.98
N ALA A 189 -7.81 25.35 7.33
CA ALA A 189 -6.83 26.28 6.76
C ALA A 189 -6.32 25.87 5.37
N VAL A 190 -6.51 24.60 4.97
CA VAL A 190 -5.87 24.01 3.78
C VAL A 190 -6.83 23.22 2.88
N ALA A 191 -8.10 23.10 3.29
CA ALA A 191 -9.09 22.33 2.58
C ALA A 191 -10.51 22.90 2.71
N ARG A 192 -11.29 22.69 1.65
CA ARG A 192 -12.71 22.99 1.57
C ARG A 192 -13.56 21.72 1.59
N PRO A 193 -14.80 21.76 2.12
CA PRO A 193 -15.72 20.64 2.01
C PRO A 193 -15.97 20.24 0.55
N ALA A 194 -15.80 18.96 0.25
CA ALA A 194 -16.14 18.41 -1.04
C ALA A 194 -17.67 18.43 -1.23
N GLY A 195 -18.13 18.88 -2.40
CA GLY A 195 -19.56 18.94 -2.71
C GLY A 195 -20.22 17.55 -2.73
N PRO A 196 -21.57 17.47 -2.74
CA PRO A 196 -22.34 16.22 -2.59
C PRO A 196 -21.96 15.10 -3.57
N GLN A 197 -21.40 15.45 -4.73
CA GLN A 197 -21.05 14.49 -5.80
C GLN A 197 -19.71 13.78 -5.57
N ALA A 198 -18.78 14.34 -4.78
CA ALA A 198 -17.47 13.72 -4.55
C ALA A 198 -17.51 12.52 -3.59
N ALA A 199 -18.52 12.45 -2.72
CA ALA A 199 -18.71 11.34 -1.79
C ALA A 199 -19.26 10.06 -2.47
N ALA A 200 -19.85 10.18 -3.66
CA ALA A 200 -20.45 9.06 -4.38
C ALA A 200 -19.38 8.12 -5.01
N GLY A 201 -18.22 8.66 -5.39
CA GLY A 201 -17.14 7.88 -6.02
C GLY A 201 -16.44 6.86 -5.12
N MET A 202 -16.72 6.87 -3.80
CA MET A 202 -16.15 5.91 -2.84
C MET A 202 -17.11 4.76 -2.50
N ARG A 203 -18.37 4.82 -2.95
CA ARG A 203 -19.37 3.76 -2.72
C ARG A 203 -19.47 2.74 -3.86
N ASP A 204 -18.86 3.02 -5.01
CA ASP A 204 -19.01 2.20 -6.22
C ASP A 204 -17.81 1.27 -6.53
N ALA A 205 -16.90 1.08 -5.58
CA ALA A 205 -15.96 -0.04 -5.60
C ALA A 205 -16.61 -1.36 -5.12
N GLY A 206 -17.89 -1.54 -5.43
CA GLY A 206 -18.61 -2.79 -5.23
C GLY A 206 -18.04 -3.85 -6.17
N LEU A 207 -17.40 -4.86 -5.59
CA LEU A 207 -17.09 -6.11 -6.26
C LEU A 207 -18.32 -6.58 -7.06
N PRO A 208 -18.19 -7.01 -8.32
CA PRO A 208 -19.33 -7.52 -9.09
C PRO A 208 -19.96 -8.69 -8.32
N GLY A 209 -21.22 -8.49 -7.96
CA GLY A 209 -22.02 -9.42 -7.19
C GLY A 209 -22.05 -10.80 -7.83
N THR A 210 -21.91 -11.81 -6.98
CA THR A 210 -22.25 -13.18 -7.31
C THR A 210 -23.72 -13.22 -7.73
N THR A 211 -23.93 -13.68 -8.96
CA THR A 211 -25.25 -13.96 -9.55
C THR A 211 -26.01 -14.92 -8.65
N GLY A 212 -26.96 -14.38 -7.89
CA GLY A 212 -27.99 -15.16 -7.21
C GLY A 212 -28.88 -15.85 -8.25
N SER A 213 -28.72 -17.16 -8.39
CA SER A 213 -29.63 -18.01 -9.16
C SER A 213 -31.01 -17.99 -8.51
N ARG A 214 -31.95 -17.21 -9.09
CA ARG A 214 -33.38 -17.41 -8.88
C ARG A 214 -33.78 -18.70 -9.59
N ARG A 215 -34.02 -19.77 -8.84
CA ARG A 215 -34.87 -20.88 -9.28
C ARG A 215 -36.28 -20.64 -8.77
N THR A 216 -37.14 -20.17 -9.67
CA THR A 216 -38.59 -20.34 -9.59
C THR A 216 -38.90 -21.80 -9.88
N THR A 217 -39.53 -22.52 -8.95
CA THR A 217 -40.21 -23.78 -9.26
C THR A 217 -41.64 -23.67 -8.78
N GLY A 218 -42.55 -23.81 -9.74
CA GLY A 218 -44.00 -23.75 -9.54
C GLY A 218 -44.52 -25.04 -8.91
N ALA A 219 -45.59 -24.87 -8.16
CA ALA A 219 -46.45 -25.95 -7.70
C ALA A 219 -47.24 -26.53 -8.88
N GLY A 220 -47.24 -27.86 -9.00
CA GLY A 220 -48.02 -28.58 -10.00
C GLY A 220 -47.99 -30.08 -9.74
N ARG A 221 -49.11 -30.60 -9.21
CA ARG A 221 -49.40 -31.99 -8.82
C ARG A 221 -49.10 -33.04 -9.89
N GLY A 222 -48.78 -34.26 -9.44
CA GLY A 222 -49.31 -35.48 -10.07
C GLY A 222 -48.41 -36.72 -10.06
N GLY A 223 -48.67 -37.66 -9.14
CA GLY A 223 -48.87 -39.07 -9.53
C GLY A 223 -47.69 -40.07 -9.47
N ARG A 224 -47.78 -40.92 -8.43
CA ARG A 224 -47.51 -42.38 -8.40
C ARG A 224 -46.08 -42.94 -8.59
N GLY A 225 -45.61 -43.56 -7.50
CA GLY A 225 -45.43 -45.03 -7.45
C GLY A 225 -44.00 -45.55 -7.52
N GLY A 226 -43.63 -46.41 -6.55
CA GLY A 226 -42.56 -47.40 -6.73
C GLY A 226 -41.52 -47.45 -5.60
N GLN A 227 -41.53 -48.57 -4.87
CA GLN A 227 -40.68 -48.92 -3.74
C GLN A 227 -39.25 -49.30 -4.17
N GLY A 228 -38.26 -49.22 -3.27
CA GLY A 228 -36.95 -49.85 -3.51
C GLY A 228 -35.83 -49.46 -2.54
N SER A 229 -35.58 -50.32 -1.56
CA SER A 229 -34.52 -50.34 -0.56
C SER A 229 -33.07 -50.19 -1.08
N SER A 230 -32.19 -49.49 -0.36
CA SER A 230 -31.05 -50.08 0.39
C SER A 230 -29.82 -49.15 0.56
N ARG A 231 -29.38 -49.11 1.83
CA ARG A 231 -28.03 -48.94 2.44
C ARG A 231 -26.83 -48.49 1.58
N GLY A 232 -26.00 -47.61 2.16
CA GLY A 232 -24.60 -47.45 1.76
C GLY A 232 -23.86 -46.33 2.50
N SER A 233 -23.31 -46.66 3.66
CA SER A 233 -22.34 -45.90 4.45
C SER A 233 -20.99 -45.74 3.75
N GLY A 234 -20.26 -44.65 4.02
CA GLY A 234 -18.86 -44.49 3.62
C GLY A 234 -18.23 -43.19 4.11
N GLU A 235 -17.75 -43.20 5.36
CA GLU A 235 -16.76 -42.28 5.91
C GLU A 235 -15.37 -42.48 5.26
N GLN A 236 -14.47 -41.53 5.58
CA GLN A 236 -12.99 -41.56 5.55
C GLN A 236 -12.29 -40.96 4.33
N ARG A 237 -11.16 -40.27 4.49
CA ARG A 237 -10.51 -39.50 5.58
C ARG A 237 -9.33 -38.78 4.91
N ASP A 238 -8.93 -37.68 5.51
CA ASP A 238 -7.63 -37.00 5.52
C ASP A 238 -6.43 -37.76 4.93
N LEU A 239 -5.51 -36.99 4.32
CA LEU A 239 -4.06 -37.16 4.48
C LEU A 239 -3.34 -35.85 4.13
N PHE A 240 -2.94 -35.14 5.19
CA PHE A 240 -1.85 -34.17 5.21
C PHE A 240 -0.51 -34.91 5.34
N ASP A 241 0.54 -34.15 5.01
CA ASP A 241 1.98 -34.30 5.29
C ASP A 241 2.89 -34.96 4.24
N GLY A 242 3.88 -34.13 3.86
CA GLY A 242 5.00 -34.34 2.95
C GLY A 242 5.63 -32.99 2.62
#